data_AF-A0A7Y2VEB0-F1
#
_entry.id   AF-A0A7Y2VEB0-F1
#
_cell.length_a   1.000
_cell.length_b   1.000
_cell.length_c   1.000
_cell.angle_alpha   90.00
_cell.angle_beta   90.00
_cell.angle_gamma   90.00
#
_symmetry.space_group_name_H-M   'P 1'
#
loop_
_entity.id
_entity.type
_entity.pdbx_description
1 polymer ?
#
loop_
_entity_poly.entity_id
_entity_poly.type
_entity_poly.pdbx_seq_one_letter_code
_entity_poly.pdbx_strand_id
1 'polypeptide(L)'
;QQDKKGVIIDERNNGGGSAADYMIDILDRELFGYFNSKTEDNRPWTTPIAGIWGPKVMLINERAGSGGDLLPYMFKAKNIGPLVGTRTWGGLVGTWDTPRFIDGGRMVAPRGGFYDKNGEWAVEGEGIAPDIEVIQEPAKVLAGQDPQLEKGVEEAMRLLRSGEFQLKPEPAPPVKWRRPAGYDNE
;
A
#
# COMPACT_ATOMS: atom_id res chain seq x y z
N GLN A 1 -4.75 -4.81 -11.61
CA GLN A 1 -4.53 -3.47 -12.18
C GLN A 1 -3.02 -3.14 -12.24
N GLN A 2 -2.18 -4.08 -12.68
CA GLN A 2 -0.70 -3.90 -12.73
C GLN A 2 -0.23 -3.11 -13.95
N ASP A 3 -1.16 -2.84 -14.88
CA ASP A 3 -0.99 -2.02 -16.07
C ASP A 3 -1.07 -0.52 -15.79
N LYS A 4 -1.46 -0.12 -14.57
CA LYS A 4 -1.63 1.28 -14.20
C LYS A 4 -0.33 1.90 -13.70
N LYS A 5 -0.19 3.21 -13.94
CA LYS A 5 0.99 4.00 -13.55
C LYS A 5 1.05 4.36 -12.06
N GLY A 6 0.06 3.94 -11.28
CA GLY A 6 -0.09 4.23 -9.87
C GLY A 6 -1.43 3.72 -9.37
N VAL A 7 -1.68 3.81 -8.07
CA VAL A 7 -2.91 3.33 -7.43
C VAL A 7 -3.32 4.23 -6.27
N ILE A 8 -4.64 4.37 -6.10
CA ILE A 8 -5.25 4.91 -4.90
C ILE A 8 -5.90 3.74 -4.17
N ILE A 9 -5.53 3.53 -2.91
CA ILE A 9 -6.11 2.51 -2.03
C ILE A 9 -7.14 3.21 -1.15
N ASP A 10 -8.40 2.85 -1.28
CA ASP A 10 -9.46 3.41 -0.44
C ASP A 10 -9.67 2.54 0.80
N GLU A 11 -9.12 2.98 1.93
CA GLU A 11 -9.21 2.32 3.24
C GLU A 11 -10.28 2.98 4.13
N ARG A 12 -11.04 3.93 3.59
CA ARG A 12 -12.10 4.63 4.32
C ARG A 12 -13.21 3.65 4.69
N ASN A 13 -13.74 3.80 5.90
CA ASN A 13 -14.81 2.97 6.45
C ASN A 13 -14.44 1.48 6.60
N ASN A 14 -13.16 1.12 6.60
CA ASN A 14 -12.74 -0.24 6.91
C ASN A 14 -12.90 -0.52 8.41
N GLY A 15 -13.95 -1.25 8.79
CA GLY A 15 -14.23 -1.61 10.18
C GLY A 15 -13.28 -2.66 10.78
N GLY A 16 -12.28 -3.10 10.04
CA GLY A 16 -11.27 -4.06 10.48
C GLY A 16 -11.54 -5.49 10.04
N GLY A 17 -10.91 -6.43 10.73
CA GLY A 17 -10.87 -7.84 10.36
C GLY A 17 -9.51 -8.45 10.70
N SER A 18 -8.95 -9.23 9.78
CA SER A 18 -7.57 -9.72 9.93
C SER A 18 -6.56 -8.61 9.70
N ALA A 19 -5.39 -8.73 10.32
CA ALA A 19 -4.20 -8.00 9.88
C ALA A 19 -3.95 -8.34 8.39
N ALA A 20 -4.00 -7.33 7.52
CA ALA A 20 -3.80 -7.49 6.08
C ALA A 20 -2.33 -7.17 5.70
N ASP A 21 -1.38 -7.81 6.38
CA ASP A 21 0.06 -7.66 6.15
C ASP A 21 0.46 -8.04 4.71
N TYR A 22 -0.16 -9.05 4.12
CA TYR A 22 0.05 -9.44 2.73
C TYR A 22 -0.24 -8.31 1.72
N MET A 23 -1.12 -7.35 2.05
CA MET A 23 -1.34 -6.18 1.20
C MET A 23 -0.09 -5.29 1.16
N ILE A 24 0.57 -5.13 2.32
CA ILE A 24 1.83 -4.40 2.43
C ILE A 24 2.92 -5.11 1.64
N ASP A 25 3.01 -6.44 1.72
CA ASP A 25 3.98 -7.22 0.94
C ASP A 25 3.80 -7.08 -0.58
N ILE A 26 2.57 -6.79 -1.06
CA ILE A 26 2.30 -6.52 -2.48
C ILE A 26 2.65 -5.07 -2.85
N LEU A 27 2.36 -4.12 -1.96
CA LEU A 27 2.57 -2.69 -2.19
C LEU A 27 4.05 -2.27 -2.04
N ASP A 28 4.82 -2.97 -1.20
CA ASP A 28 6.23 -2.70 -0.88
C ASP A 28 7.22 -3.59 -1.66
N ARG A 29 6.78 -4.18 -2.80
CA ARG A 29 7.65 -5.06 -3.58
C ARG A 29 8.83 -4.31 -4.17
N GLU A 30 10.01 -4.89 -4.01
CA GLU A 30 11.22 -4.46 -4.69
C GLU A 30 11.27 -4.98 -6.13
N LEU A 31 11.71 -4.13 -7.05
CA LEU A 31 11.98 -4.51 -8.43
C LEU A 31 13.38 -5.12 -8.53
N PHE A 32 13.47 -6.42 -8.78
CA PHE A 32 14.76 -7.10 -8.94
C PHE A 32 15.32 -7.03 -10.36
N GLY A 33 14.45 -6.93 -11.38
CA GLY A 33 14.91 -6.92 -12.76
C GLY A 33 13.82 -7.17 -13.78
N TYR A 34 14.25 -7.53 -14.98
CA TYR A 34 13.43 -7.65 -16.17
C TYR A 34 13.75 -8.94 -16.91
N PHE A 35 12.73 -9.55 -17.49
CA PHE A 35 12.88 -10.53 -18.56
C PHE A 35 12.52 -9.88 -19.88
N ASN A 36 13.27 -10.18 -20.93
CA ASN A 36 12.96 -9.72 -22.27
C ASN A 36 11.78 -10.52 -22.86
N SER A 37 11.02 -9.87 -23.75
CA SER A 37 10.05 -10.55 -24.61
C SER A 37 10.52 -10.49 -26.06
N LYS A 38 10.22 -11.54 -26.83
CA LYS A 38 10.42 -11.59 -28.29
C LYS A 38 9.10 -11.52 -29.07
N THR A 39 7.99 -11.21 -28.39
CA THR A 39 6.67 -10.96 -29.00
C THR A 39 6.63 -9.59 -29.68
N GLU A 40 5.54 -9.29 -30.42
CA GLU A 40 5.39 -8.13 -31.32
C GLU A 40 5.93 -6.78 -30.80
N ASP A 41 5.78 -6.48 -29.51
CA ASP A 41 6.21 -5.22 -28.90
C ASP A 41 7.59 -5.27 -28.21
N ASN A 42 8.25 -6.43 -28.19
CA ASN A 42 9.46 -6.73 -27.41
C ASN A 42 9.39 -6.19 -25.97
N ARG A 43 8.18 -6.13 -25.38
CA ARG A 43 7.98 -5.48 -24.09
C ARG A 43 8.52 -6.36 -22.96
N PRO A 44 9.45 -5.87 -22.14
CA PRO A 44 9.94 -6.63 -21.00
C PRO A 44 8.88 -6.71 -19.90
N TRP A 45 8.93 -7.77 -19.10
CA TRP A 45 8.17 -7.88 -17.86
C TRP A 45 9.09 -7.86 -16.65
N THR A 46 8.58 -7.30 -15.54
CA THR A 46 9.32 -7.17 -14.29
C THR A 46 9.37 -8.48 -13.52
N THR A 47 10.36 -8.61 -12.64
CA THR A 47 10.37 -9.63 -11.59
C THR A 47 10.42 -8.97 -10.21
N PRO A 48 9.44 -9.22 -9.33
CA PRO A 48 8.22 -10.02 -9.56
C PRO A 48 7.32 -9.41 -10.65
N ILE A 49 6.50 -10.24 -11.31
CA ILE A 49 5.54 -9.76 -12.33
C ILE A 49 4.47 -8.88 -11.67
N ALA A 50 4.03 -9.30 -10.49
CA ALA A 50 2.90 -8.72 -9.81
C ALA A 50 3.28 -7.52 -8.92
N GLY A 51 3.88 -6.48 -9.50
CA GLY A 51 4.22 -5.24 -8.79
C GLY A 51 3.32 -4.06 -9.19
N ILE A 52 3.14 -3.12 -8.27
CA ILE A 52 2.62 -1.79 -8.58
C ILE A 52 3.79 -0.82 -8.43
N TRP A 53 4.39 -0.40 -9.55
CA TRP A 53 5.68 0.27 -9.53
C TRP A 53 5.59 1.79 -9.37
N GLY A 54 4.44 2.37 -9.67
CA GLY A 54 4.23 3.80 -9.57
C GLY A 54 3.79 4.28 -8.17
N PRO A 55 3.43 5.56 -8.07
CA PRO A 55 2.94 6.17 -6.84
C PRO A 55 1.73 5.45 -6.27
N LYS A 56 1.67 5.41 -4.94
CA LYS A 56 0.60 4.81 -4.15
C LYS A 56 0.11 5.88 -3.19
N VAL A 57 -1.19 6.08 -3.11
CA VAL A 57 -1.82 6.99 -2.15
C VAL A 57 -2.92 6.20 -1.43
N MET A 58 -3.04 6.35 -0.12
CA MET A 58 -4.09 5.69 0.64
C MET A 58 -5.06 6.72 1.21
N LEU A 59 -6.35 6.49 1.01
CA LEU A 59 -7.41 7.28 1.63
C LEU A 59 -7.78 6.66 2.97
N ILE A 60 -7.84 7.47 4.02
CA ILE A 60 -8.21 7.04 5.37
C ILE A 60 -9.29 7.95 5.94
N ASN A 61 -10.10 7.44 6.88
CA ASN A 61 -11.04 8.28 7.62
C ASN A 61 -11.29 7.80 9.04
N GLU A 62 -12.03 8.58 9.81
CA GLU A 62 -12.40 8.33 11.21
C GLU A 62 -13.24 7.06 11.44
N ARG A 63 -13.72 6.45 10.35
CA ARG A 63 -14.51 5.21 10.39
C ARG A 63 -13.67 3.97 10.10
N ALA A 64 -12.41 4.13 9.71
CA ALA A 64 -11.45 3.04 9.62
C ALA A 64 -10.96 2.69 11.03
N GLY A 65 -10.94 1.39 11.38
CA GLY A 65 -10.64 0.94 12.73
C GLY A 65 -10.13 -0.50 12.80
N SER A 66 -9.44 -0.87 13.88
CA SER A 66 -8.88 -2.21 14.09
C SER A 66 -7.94 -2.63 12.96
N GLY A 67 -8.25 -3.66 12.18
CA GLY A 67 -7.51 -3.97 10.96
C GLY A 67 -7.35 -2.76 10.02
N GLY A 68 -8.34 -1.86 10.00
CA GLY A 68 -8.30 -0.60 9.27
C GLY A 68 -7.47 0.52 9.90
N ASP A 69 -7.03 0.36 11.16
CA ASP A 69 -5.95 1.18 11.72
C ASP A 69 -4.58 0.57 11.38
N LEU A 70 -4.46 -0.76 11.43
CA LEU A 70 -3.19 -1.46 11.24
C LEU A 70 -2.65 -1.33 9.81
N LEU A 71 -3.51 -1.38 8.78
CA LEU A 71 -3.05 -1.24 7.40
C LEU A 71 -2.42 0.15 7.12
N PRO A 72 -3.05 1.29 7.45
CA PRO A 72 -2.42 2.61 7.37
C PRO A 72 -1.15 2.75 8.21
N TYR A 73 -1.13 2.15 9.41
CA TYR A 73 0.07 2.11 10.25
C TYR A 73 1.25 1.46 9.53
N MET A 74 1.06 0.25 8.99
CA MET A 74 2.11 -0.47 8.27
C MET A 74 2.50 0.24 6.96
N PHE A 75 1.53 0.83 6.25
CA PHE A 75 1.76 1.59 5.03
C PHE A 75 2.69 2.78 5.28
N LYS A 76 2.47 3.50 6.39
CA LYS A 76 3.34 4.60 6.85
C LYS A 76 4.69 4.09 7.34
N ALA A 77 4.72 3.01 8.12
CA ALA A 77 5.96 2.43 8.65
C ALA A 77 6.91 1.94 7.55
N LYS A 78 6.38 1.47 6.42
CA LYS A 78 7.13 1.08 5.22
C LYS A 78 7.39 2.23 4.24
N ASN A 79 6.89 3.43 4.52
CA ASN A 79 7.05 4.61 3.66
C ASN A 79 6.57 4.37 2.21
N ILE A 80 5.43 3.70 2.05
CA ILE A 80 4.91 3.27 0.74
C ILE A 80 4.33 4.46 -0.05
N GLY A 81 3.74 5.43 0.66
CA GLY A 81 3.14 6.62 0.07
C GLY A 81 2.42 7.48 1.12
N PRO A 82 1.79 8.59 0.72
CA PRO A 82 1.07 9.45 1.63
C PRO A 82 -0.32 8.92 1.98
N LEU A 83 -0.77 9.27 3.18
CA LEU A 83 -2.14 9.09 3.67
C LEU A 83 -2.94 10.39 3.48
N VAL A 84 -4.15 10.29 2.93
CA VAL A 84 -5.04 11.42 2.67
C VAL A 84 -6.39 11.18 3.35
N GLY A 85 -6.91 12.19 4.04
CA GLY A 85 -8.25 12.14 4.63
C GLY A 85 -8.26 12.57 6.09
N THR A 86 -8.85 11.78 6.98
CA THR A 86 -8.98 12.09 8.42
C THR A 86 -8.35 10.99 9.27
N ARG A 87 -7.98 11.36 10.50
CA ARG A 87 -7.42 10.41 11.48
C ARG A 87 -8.37 9.22 11.68
N THR A 88 -7.81 8.01 11.70
CA THR A 88 -8.58 6.77 11.91
C THR A 88 -9.10 6.64 13.35
N TRP A 89 -9.94 5.64 13.62
CA TRP A 89 -10.62 5.48 14.91
C TRP A 89 -9.68 5.24 16.09
N GLY A 90 -8.58 4.50 15.89
CA GLY A 90 -7.62 4.19 16.95
C GLY A 90 -8.07 3.08 17.90
N GLY A 91 -8.61 2.00 17.35
CA GLY A 91 -9.05 0.82 18.12
C GLY A 91 -8.34 -0.44 17.66
N LEU A 92 -7.08 -0.63 18.07
CA LEU A 92 -6.21 -1.74 17.67
C LEU A 92 -5.90 -2.67 18.86
N VAL A 93 -6.97 -3.16 19.48
CA VAL A 93 -6.90 -4.27 20.45
C VAL A 93 -7.67 -5.44 19.90
N GLY A 94 -6.98 -6.56 19.68
CA GLY A 94 -7.61 -7.74 19.13
C GLY A 94 -8.45 -8.50 20.15
N THR A 95 -9.45 -9.19 19.62
CA THR A 95 -10.49 -9.89 20.41
C THR A 95 -10.57 -11.34 19.95
N TRP A 96 -10.30 -12.29 20.84
CA TRP A 96 -10.36 -13.74 20.56
C TRP A 96 -10.72 -14.53 21.82
N ASP A 97 -10.94 -15.85 21.70
CA ASP A 97 -11.40 -16.83 22.71
C ASP A 97 -12.37 -16.30 23.79
N THR A 98 -13.36 -15.51 23.40
CA THR A 98 -14.48 -15.14 24.27
C THR A 98 -15.58 -16.20 24.18
N PRO A 99 -15.86 -16.96 25.26
CA PRO A 99 -16.91 -17.98 25.23
C PRO A 99 -18.31 -17.35 25.11
N ARG A 100 -19.27 -18.12 24.58
CA ARG A 100 -20.68 -17.73 24.55
C ARG A 100 -21.32 -17.88 25.93
N PHE A 101 -22.37 -17.11 26.16
CA PHE A 101 -23.22 -17.26 27.32
C PHE A 101 -24.16 -18.46 27.18
N ILE A 102 -24.69 -18.96 28.31
CA ILE A 102 -25.56 -20.14 28.37
C ILE A 102 -26.88 -19.96 27.59
N ASP A 103 -27.29 -18.72 27.38
CA ASP A 103 -28.49 -18.31 26.62
C ASP A 103 -28.21 -18.07 25.12
N GLY A 104 -26.96 -18.30 24.67
CA GLY A 104 -26.53 -18.06 23.30
C GLY A 104 -26.01 -16.64 23.03
N GLY A 105 -26.05 -15.74 24.01
CA GLY A 105 -25.43 -14.42 23.95
C GLY A 105 -23.91 -14.47 23.79
N ARG A 106 -23.31 -13.31 23.50
CA ARG A 106 -21.85 -13.16 23.39
C ARG A 106 -21.37 -11.89 24.06
N MET A 107 -20.14 -11.93 24.57
CA MET A 107 -19.37 -10.74 24.91
C MET A 107 -18.14 -10.65 24.01
N VAL A 108 -17.58 -9.45 23.91
CA VAL A 108 -16.28 -9.18 23.28
C VAL A 108 -15.38 -8.61 24.37
N ALA A 109 -14.22 -9.22 24.57
CA ALA A 109 -13.23 -8.79 25.55
C ALA A 109 -11.92 -8.42 24.83
N PRO A 110 -11.35 -7.24 25.11
CA PRO A 110 -10.04 -6.85 24.59
C PRO A 110 -8.95 -7.76 25.17
N ARG A 111 -8.10 -8.36 24.32
CA ARG A 111 -7.21 -9.46 24.74
C ARG A 111 -5.74 -9.26 24.38
N GLY A 112 -5.43 -8.55 23.31
CA GLY A 112 -4.04 -8.18 23.03
C GLY A 112 -3.94 -6.85 22.31
N GLY A 113 -3.24 -5.92 22.94
CA GLY A 113 -2.90 -4.63 22.36
C GLY A 113 -1.68 -4.72 21.45
N PHE A 114 -1.62 -3.81 20.50
CA PHE A 114 -0.50 -3.66 19.60
C PHE A 114 0.58 -2.74 20.19
N TYR A 115 1.84 -3.14 20.09
CA TYR A 115 3.00 -2.32 20.38
C TYR A 115 3.93 -2.29 19.17
N ASP A 116 4.65 -1.19 19.00
CA ASP A 116 5.52 -0.97 17.85
C ASP A 116 6.86 -1.73 17.98
N LYS A 117 7.70 -1.59 16.96
CA LYS A 117 9.04 -2.22 16.94
C LYS A 117 10.00 -1.69 18.02
N ASN A 118 9.68 -0.56 18.66
CA ASN A 118 10.45 0.04 19.73
C ASN A 118 9.99 -0.47 21.11
N GLY A 119 8.89 -1.24 21.16
CA GLY A 119 8.30 -1.73 22.39
C GLY A 119 7.28 -0.78 23.02
N GLU A 120 6.85 0.26 22.29
CA GLU A 120 5.91 1.26 22.79
C GLU A 120 4.49 0.96 22.31
N TRP A 121 3.50 1.24 23.16
CA TRP A 121 2.09 1.14 22.76
C TRP A 121 1.83 2.08 21.58
N ALA A 122 1.12 1.58 20.57
CA ALA A 122 0.83 2.35 19.37
C ALA A 122 -0.62 2.14 18.92
N VAL A 123 -1.16 3.15 18.24
CA VAL A 123 -2.47 3.14 17.56
C VAL A 123 -3.68 3.17 18.49
N GLU A 124 -3.72 2.33 19.53
CA GLU A 124 -4.85 2.29 20.47
C GLU A 124 -5.03 3.63 21.19
N GLY A 125 -6.24 4.20 21.11
CA GLY A 125 -6.59 5.50 21.68
C GLY A 125 -6.02 6.72 20.94
N GLU A 126 -5.19 6.52 19.91
CA GLU A 126 -4.57 7.59 19.12
C GLU A 126 -5.05 7.62 17.67
N GLY A 127 -5.15 6.45 17.02
CA GLY A 127 -5.40 6.32 15.59
C GLY A 127 -4.19 6.68 14.73
N ILE A 128 -4.38 6.66 13.41
CA ILE A 128 -3.35 6.99 12.43
C ILE A 128 -3.68 8.34 11.80
N ALA A 129 -2.81 9.32 11.98
CA ALA A 129 -2.97 10.64 11.38
C ALA A 129 -2.65 10.62 9.88
N PRO A 130 -3.44 11.33 9.05
CA PRO A 130 -3.14 11.52 7.64
C PRO A 130 -1.90 12.42 7.47
N ASP A 131 -1.24 12.31 6.32
CA ASP A 131 -0.19 13.26 5.93
C ASP A 131 -0.81 14.50 5.27
N ILE A 132 -1.97 14.34 4.62
CA ILE A 132 -2.78 15.42 4.07
C ILE A 132 -4.19 15.33 4.65
N GLU A 133 -4.48 16.22 5.60
CA GLU A 133 -5.79 16.26 6.24
C GLU A 133 -6.85 16.88 5.32
N VAL A 134 -7.93 16.13 5.07
CA VAL A 134 -9.09 16.55 4.29
C VAL A 134 -10.34 15.92 4.89
N ILE A 135 -11.30 16.74 5.28
CA ILE A 135 -12.60 16.27 5.76
C ILE A 135 -13.56 16.04 4.59
N GLN A 136 -14.52 15.13 4.77
CA GLN A 136 -15.69 15.03 3.91
C GLN A 136 -16.67 16.17 4.22
N GLU A 137 -16.44 17.34 3.61
CA GLU A 137 -17.25 18.53 3.86
C GLU A 137 -18.72 18.30 3.46
N PRO A 138 -19.70 18.39 4.39
CA PRO A 138 -21.08 17.98 4.12
C PRO A 138 -21.72 18.67 2.91
N ALA A 139 -21.46 19.97 2.72
CA ALA A 139 -22.00 20.72 1.58
C ALA A 139 -21.49 20.18 0.23
N LYS A 140 -20.22 19.77 0.15
CA LYS A 140 -19.62 19.20 -1.07
C LYS A 140 -20.11 17.79 -1.32
N VAL A 141 -20.18 16.97 -0.27
CA VAL A 141 -20.72 15.60 -0.37
C VAL A 141 -22.19 15.62 -0.82
N LEU A 142 -23.01 16.54 -0.28
CA LEU A 142 -24.39 16.74 -0.73
C LEU A 142 -24.49 17.20 -2.19
N ALA A 143 -23.48 17.92 -2.68
CA ALA A 143 -23.35 18.29 -4.09
C ALA A 143 -22.78 17.16 -4.98
N GLY A 144 -22.57 15.96 -4.44
CA GLY A 144 -22.07 14.79 -5.16
C GLY A 144 -20.54 14.74 -5.35
N GLN A 145 -19.80 15.59 -4.63
CA GLN A 145 -18.33 15.59 -4.66
C GLN A 145 -17.74 14.65 -3.61
N ASP A 146 -16.51 14.21 -3.82
CA ASP A 146 -15.72 13.46 -2.83
C ASP A 146 -14.39 14.18 -2.58
N PRO A 147 -14.35 15.18 -1.67
CA PRO A 147 -13.15 15.94 -1.36
C PRO A 147 -11.90 15.11 -1.06
N GLN A 148 -12.04 13.99 -0.34
CA GLN A 148 -10.90 13.14 0.02
C GLN A 148 -10.36 12.38 -1.20
N LEU A 149 -11.25 11.83 -2.03
CA LEU A 149 -10.85 11.16 -3.27
C LEU A 149 -10.23 12.14 -4.25
N GLU A 150 -10.84 13.32 -4.43
CA GLU A 150 -10.32 14.38 -5.29
C GLU A 150 -8.90 14.79 -4.87
N LYS A 151 -8.68 14.99 -3.56
CA LYS A 151 -7.33 15.28 -3.04
C LYS A 151 -6.37 14.10 -3.25
N GLY A 152 -6.82 12.86 -3.04
CA GLY A 152 -6.02 11.67 -3.29
C GLY A 152 -5.58 11.55 -4.75
N VAL A 153 -6.47 11.87 -5.69
CA VAL A 153 -6.18 11.93 -7.13
C VAL A 153 -5.20 13.05 -7.44
N GLU A 154 -5.43 14.24 -6.90
CA GLU A 154 -4.52 15.38 -7.06
C GLU A 154 -3.09 15.01 -6.63
N GLU A 155 -2.96 14.40 -5.45
CA GLU A 155 -1.68 13.99 -4.90
C GLU A 155 -1.02 12.86 -5.69
N ALA A 156 -1.80 11.85 -6.09
CA ALA A 156 -1.30 10.77 -6.95
C ALA A 156 -0.77 11.32 -8.28
N MET A 157 -1.47 12.28 -8.88
CA MET A 157 -1.05 12.93 -10.13
C MET A 157 0.19 13.81 -9.93
N ARG A 158 0.33 14.48 -8.77
CA ARG A 158 1.53 15.23 -8.40
C ARG A 158 2.74 14.30 -8.33
N LEU A 159 2.62 13.18 -7.61
CA LEU A 159 3.68 12.18 -7.47
C LEU A 159 4.05 11.54 -8.81
N LEU A 160 3.05 11.28 -9.66
CA LEU A 160 3.26 10.68 -10.97
C LEU A 160 4.13 11.57 -11.88
N ARG A 161 3.93 12.88 -11.86
CA ARG A 161 4.76 13.82 -12.63
C ARG A 161 6.23 13.81 -12.20
N SER A 162 6.50 13.56 -10.93
CA SER A 162 7.88 13.54 -10.39
C SER A 162 8.56 12.18 -10.45
N GLY A 163 7.81 11.08 -10.57
CA GLY A 163 8.34 9.74 -10.33
C GLY A 163 7.59 8.64 -11.08
N GLU A 164 7.18 8.90 -12.33
CA GLU A 164 6.58 7.84 -13.16
C GLU A 164 7.60 6.72 -13.40
N PHE A 165 7.20 5.50 -13.04
CA PHE A 165 7.99 4.32 -13.31
C PHE A 165 8.02 4.01 -14.83
N GLN A 166 9.22 3.96 -15.39
CA GLN A 166 9.45 3.59 -16.79
C GLN A 166 10.14 2.24 -16.86
N LEU A 167 9.59 1.32 -17.66
CA LEU A 167 10.25 0.05 -17.94
C LEU A 167 11.57 0.31 -18.67
N LYS A 168 12.64 -0.35 -18.22
CA LYS A 168 13.93 -0.29 -18.92
C LYS A 168 13.89 -1.18 -20.17
N PRO A 169 14.44 -0.72 -21.31
CA PRO A 169 14.51 -1.55 -22.52
C PRO A 169 15.48 -2.73 -22.35
N GLU A 170 15.36 -3.73 -23.21
CA GLU A 170 16.31 -4.85 -23.29
C GLU A 170 17.73 -4.33 -23.62
N PRO A 171 18.77 -4.71 -22.84
CA PRO A 171 20.15 -4.35 -23.15
C PRO A 171 20.73 -5.18 -24.31
N ALA A 172 21.90 -4.81 -24.81
CA ALA A 172 22.61 -5.61 -25.80
C ALA A 172 22.87 -7.04 -25.30
N PRO A 173 22.79 -8.07 -26.18
CA PRO A 173 23.03 -9.45 -25.78
C PRO A 173 24.43 -9.65 -25.18
N PRO A 174 24.59 -10.50 -24.15
CA PRO A 174 25.89 -10.80 -23.61
C PRO A 174 26.76 -11.50 -24.66
N VAL A 175 28.04 -11.16 -24.69
CA VAL A 175 29.02 -11.83 -25.53
C VAL A 175 29.22 -13.26 -24.99
N LYS A 176 28.68 -14.24 -25.71
CA LYS A 176 28.63 -15.65 -25.28
C LYS A 176 29.98 -16.39 -25.37
N TRP A 177 30.94 -15.82 -26.06
CA TRP A 177 32.26 -16.41 -26.25
C TRP A 177 33.33 -15.35 -26.00
N ARG A 178 34.33 -15.66 -25.18
CA ARG A 178 35.54 -14.83 -25.06
C ARG A 178 36.69 -15.64 -25.62
N ARG A 179 37.45 -15.07 -26.56
CA ARG A 179 38.73 -15.66 -26.93
C ARG A 179 39.68 -15.53 -25.74
N PRO A 180 40.55 -16.53 -25.48
CA PRO A 180 41.62 -16.39 -24.49
C PRO A 180 42.44 -15.14 -24.78
N ALA A 181 42.95 -14.49 -23.72
CA ALA A 181 43.90 -13.40 -23.89
C ALA A 181 45.14 -13.91 -24.66
N GLY A 182 45.50 -13.24 -25.77
CA GLY A 182 46.63 -13.60 -26.63
C GLY A 182 46.28 -14.39 -27.89
N TYR A 183 45.00 -14.58 -28.23
CA TYR A 183 44.60 -15.18 -29.50
C TYR A 183 44.51 -14.11 -30.61
N ASP A 184 45.67 -13.67 -31.11
CA ASP A 184 45.77 -12.87 -32.33
C ASP A 184 45.60 -13.78 -33.55
N ASN A 185 44.78 -13.35 -34.51
CA ASN A 185 44.62 -14.07 -35.78
C ASN A 185 45.89 -13.85 -36.62
N GLU A 186 46.64 -14.92 -36.86
CA GLU A 186 47.50 -15.03 -38.07
C GLU A 186 46.64 -14.98 -39.34
#